data_AF-A0A2L1S613-F1
#
_entry.id   AF-A0A2L1S613-F1
#
_cell.length_a   1.000
_cell.length_b   1.000
_cell.length_c   1.000
_cell.angle_alpha   90.00
_cell.angle_beta   90.00
_cell.angle_gamma   90.00
#
_symmetry.space_group_name_H-M   'P 1'
#
loop_
_entity.id
_entity.type
_entity.pdbx_description
1 polymer ?
#
loop_
_entity_poly.entity_id
_entity_poly.type
_entity_poly.pdbx_seq_one_letter_code
_entity_poly.pdbx_strand_id
1 'polypeptide(L)'
;MAQPVIRNFVVPALLAVLTASPALAQSGFTSAYTDLNLDDCLILEADDFGASWACPGYKGYPLMVREGDLRFSLSYGFDADENSAGFQTLPPFNTLGAKLEWRLSNALGRWFPIATIVRYHTAHPETGEDYGQVLVVSQIEEGNSCHIAYVDARANANANELAREAADKAGDFDCLTDTVEIIGAFEAY
;
A
#
# COMPACT_ATOMS: atom_id res chain seq x y z
N MET A 1 86.73 -29.92 5.10
CA MET A 1 86.17 -28.72 4.44
C MET A 1 84.71 -28.99 4.17
N ALA A 2 83.80 -28.43 4.98
CA ALA A 2 82.35 -28.64 4.87
C ALA A 2 81.73 -27.38 4.25
N GLN A 3 80.96 -27.54 3.16
CA GLN A 3 80.21 -26.46 2.52
C GLN A 3 78.87 -26.24 3.22
N PRO A 4 78.38 -24.99 3.38
CA PRO A 4 77.05 -24.73 3.88
C PRO A 4 76.03 -24.76 2.71
N VAL A 5 74.92 -25.45 2.92
CA VAL A 5 73.77 -25.46 2.02
C VAL A 5 72.86 -24.29 2.38
N ILE A 6 72.69 -23.34 1.45
CA ILE A 6 71.77 -22.20 1.59
C ILE A 6 70.37 -22.67 1.21
N ARG A 7 69.44 -22.67 2.16
CA ARG A 7 68.01 -22.95 1.94
C ARG A 7 67.29 -21.64 1.60
N ASN A 8 66.95 -21.45 0.32
CA ASN A 8 66.02 -20.41 -0.10
C ASN A 8 64.61 -20.74 0.41
N PHE A 9 64.08 -19.92 1.32
CA PHE A 9 62.67 -19.91 1.68
C PHE A 9 61.93 -18.99 0.70
N VAL A 10 61.15 -19.58 -0.21
CA VAL A 10 60.19 -18.86 -1.06
C VAL A 10 58.90 -18.72 -0.27
N VAL A 11 58.54 -17.48 0.09
CA VAL A 11 57.25 -17.15 0.72
C VAL A 11 56.25 -16.85 -0.40
N PRO A 12 55.13 -17.59 -0.55
CA PRO A 12 54.13 -17.26 -1.55
C PRO A 12 53.29 -16.09 -1.03
N ALA A 13 53.34 -14.95 -1.74
CA ALA A 13 52.44 -13.83 -1.50
C ALA A 13 51.05 -14.18 -2.06
N LEU A 14 50.10 -14.48 -1.18
CA LEU A 14 48.69 -14.64 -1.54
C LEU A 14 48.11 -13.25 -1.86
N LEU A 15 47.92 -12.94 -3.16
CA LEU A 15 47.12 -11.78 -3.57
C LEU A 15 45.64 -12.10 -3.30
N ALA A 16 45.08 -11.50 -2.26
CA ALA A 16 43.63 -11.49 -2.03
C ALA A 16 42.98 -10.51 -3.01
N VAL A 17 42.37 -11.03 -4.07
CA VAL A 17 41.56 -10.24 -5.00
C VAL A 17 40.23 -9.91 -4.30
N LEU A 18 40.08 -8.68 -3.80
CA LEU A 18 38.78 -8.17 -3.36
C LEU A 18 37.91 -7.93 -4.60
N THR A 19 37.07 -8.90 -4.94
CA THR A 19 35.97 -8.69 -5.89
C THR A 19 34.91 -7.83 -5.19
N ALA A 20 34.97 -6.52 -5.39
CA ALA A 20 33.89 -5.61 -5.03
C ALA A 20 32.72 -5.87 -5.99
N SER A 21 31.83 -6.79 -5.61
CA SER A 21 30.55 -6.96 -6.31
C SER A 21 29.75 -5.67 -6.13
N PRO A 22 29.24 -5.04 -7.21
CA PRO A 22 28.32 -3.93 -7.05
C PRO A 22 27.08 -4.46 -6.33
N ALA A 23 26.80 -3.90 -5.15
CA ALA A 23 25.53 -4.12 -4.49
C ALA A 23 24.45 -3.47 -5.36
N LEU A 24 23.82 -4.27 -6.23
CA LEU A 24 22.54 -3.89 -6.83
C LEU A 24 21.60 -3.67 -5.65
N ALA A 25 21.22 -2.42 -5.41
CA ALA A 25 20.22 -2.10 -4.41
C ALA A 25 18.94 -2.81 -4.83
N GLN A 26 18.61 -3.92 -4.15
CA GLN A 26 17.42 -4.68 -4.46
C GLN A 26 16.22 -3.77 -4.20
N SER A 27 15.37 -3.59 -5.21
CA SER A 27 14.10 -2.93 -5.03
C SER A 27 13.33 -3.70 -3.95
N GLY A 28 12.85 -2.99 -2.95
CA GLY A 28 12.14 -3.55 -1.83
C GLY A 28 10.92 -2.71 -1.50
N PHE A 29 10.10 -3.28 -0.65
CA PHE A 29 8.87 -2.68 -0.19
C PHE A 29 8.92 -2.43 1.31
N THR A 30 8.28 -1.35 1.75
CA THR A 30 8.11 -1.07 3.17
C THR A 30 6.79 -0.37 3.43
N SER A 31 6.33 -0.42 4.67
CA SER A 31 5.06 0.19 5.07
C SER A 31 5.32 1.42 5.94
N ALA A 32 4.61 2.50 5.64
CA ALA A 32 4.47 3.66 6.51
C ALA A 32 3.00 3.81 6.93
N TYR A 33 2.74 4.51 8.02
CA TYR A 33 1.38 4.62 8.58
C TYR A 33 1.07 6.08 8.86
N THR A 34 -0.15 6.48 8.52
CA THR A 34 -0.74 7.75 8.95
C THR A 34 -2.04 7.48 9.68
N ASP A 35 -2.42 8.41 10.53
CA ASP A 35 -3.79 8.47 11.04
C ASP A 35 -4.72 8.92 9.93
N LEU A 36 -5.94 8.40 9.94
CA LEU A 36 -7.04 8.81 9.07
C LEU A 36 -8.10 9.47 9.94
N ASN A 37 -7.87 10.74 10.23
CA ASN A 37 -8.70 11.56 11.10
C ASN A 37 -9.25 12.74 10.29
N LEU A 38 -10.57 12.80 10.11
CA LEU A 38 -11.20 13.83 9.29
C LEU A 38 -11.12 15.23 9.91
N ASP A 39 -10.89 15.33 11.22
CA ASP A 39 -10.68 16.60 11.91
C ASP A 39 -9.37 17.29 11.47
N ASP A 40 -8.42 16.53 10.93
CA ASP A 40 -7.15 17.03 10.41
C ASP A 40 -7.24 17.43 8.91
N CYS A 41 -8.40 17.25 8.29
CA CYS A 41 -8.61 17.48 6.86
C CYS A 41 -9.32 18.80 6.56
N LEU A 42 -9.05 19.36 5.38
CA LEU A 42 -9.82 20.48 4.84
C LEU A 42 -11.11 19.96 4.20
N ILE A 43 -12.25 20.47 4.64
CA ILE A 43 -13.55 20.21 4.00
C ILE A 43 -13.55 20.91 2.63
N LEU A 44 -13.81 20.15 1.57
CA LEU A 44 -13.94 20.68 0.19
C LEU A 44 -15.41 20.96 -0.13
N GLU A 45 -16.27 19.99 0.15
CA GLU A 45 -17.72 20.06 -0.04
C GLU A 45 -18.42 19.30 1.09
N ALA A 46 -19.60 19.78 1.49
CA ALA A 46 -20.47 19.09 2.43
C ALA A 46 -21.92 19.56 2.25
N ASP A 47 -22.84 18.61 2.11
CA ASP A 47 -24.27 18.84 2.00
C ASP A 47 -25.09 17.75 2.73
N ASP A 48 -26.40 17.70 2.47
CA ASP A 48 -27.30 16.73 3.11
C ASP A 48 -27.10 15.28 2.60
N PHE A 49 -26.33 15.07 1.54
CA PHE A 49 -26.14 13.79 0.85
C PHE A 49 -24.72 13.24 0.91
N GLY A 50 -23.75 14.05 1.35
CA GLY A 50 -22.37 13.60 1.55
C GLY A 50 -21.39 14.72 1.85
N ALA A 51 -20.11 14.36 1.88
CA ALA A 51 -19.02 15.30 2.08
C ALA A 51 -17.71 14.81 1.47
N SER A 52 -16.81 15.75 1.20
CA SER A 52 -15.47 15.47 0.70
C SER A 52 -14.42 16.28 1.45
N TRP A 53 -13.26 15.67 1.63
CA TRP A 53 -12.14 16.22 2.40
C TRP A 53 -10.82 16.06 1.65
N ALA A 54 -9.98 17.09 1.70
CA ALA A 54 -8.56 17.01 1.38
C ALA A 54 -7.77 16.76 2.66
N CYS A 55 -7.17 15.58 2.77
CA CYS A 55 -6.44 15.10 3.94
C CYS A 55 -4.93 15.05 3.68
N PRO A 56 -4.09 15.31 4.70
CA PRO A 56 -2.66 15.11 4.59
C PRO A 56 -2.30 13.62 4.66
N GLY A 57 -1.78 13.06 3.57
CA GLY A 57 -1.25 11.70 3.53
C GLY A 57 0.22 11.59 3.94
N TYR A 58 0.86 10.47 3.59
CA TYR A 58 2.27 10.21 3.92
C TYR A 58 3.17 11.32 3.37
N LYS A 59 3.88 12.03 4.29
CA LYS A 59 4.72 13.20 3.95
C LYS A 59 3.98 14.27 3.13
N GLY A 60 2.68 14.44 3.37
CA GLY A 60 1.85 15.40 2.64
C GLY A 60 1.38 14.91 1.28
N TYR A 61 1.50 13.62 0.97
CA TYR A 61 0.91 13.04 -0.24
C TYR A 61 -0.60 13.33 -0.27
N PRO A 62 -1.15 13.90 -1.36
CA PRO A 62 -2.56 14.26 -1.39
C PRO A 62 -3.46 13.03 -1.24
N LEU A 63 -4.44 13.14 -0.34
CA LEU A 63 -5.49 12.15 -0.11
C LEU A 63 -6.83 12.88 -0.15
N MET A 64 -7.71 12.45 -1.04
CA MET A 64 -9.11 12.85 -1.01
C MET A 64 -9.94 11.75 -0.36
N VAL A 65 -10.71 12.11 0.66
CA VAL A 65 -11.72 11.25 1.26
C VAL A 65 -13.08 11.76 0.84
N ARG A 66 -13.98 10.87 0.44
CA ARG A 66 -15.37 11.19 0.10
C ARG A 66 -16.30 10.28 0.87
N GLU A 67 -17.42 10.81 1.30
CA GLU A 67 -18.55 10.07 1.81
C GLU A 67 -19.77 10.42 0.98
N GLY A 68 -20.54 9.41 0.59
CA GLY A 68 -21.82 9.56 -0.07
C GLY A 68 -22.60 8.27 -0.01
N ASP A 69 -23.92 8.38 0.22
CA ASP A 69 -24.80 7.23 0.46
C ASP A 69 -24.27 6.29 1.56
N LEU A 70 -23.79 6.86 2.68
CA LEU A 70 -23.29 6.17 3.87
C LEU A 70 -22.09 5.24 3.59
N ARG A 71 -21.28 5.63 2.62
CA ARG A 71 -20.12 4.86 2.15
C ARG A 71 -18.94 5.77 1.91
N PHE A 72 -17.76 5.29 2.25
CA PHE A 72 -16.53 6.02 2.02
C PHE A 72 -15.82 5.57 0.74
N SER A 73 -15.14 6.52 0.12
CA SER A 73 -14.24 6.31 -1.00
C SER A 73 -12.97 7.14 -0.79
N LEU A 74 -11.82 6.59 -1.16
CA LEU A 74 -10.53 7.28 -1.09
C LEU A 74 -9.93 7.35 -2.49
N SER A 75 -9.40 8.51 -2.85
CA SER A 75 -8.54 8.69 -4.01
C SER A 75 -7.26 9.42 -3.62
N TYR A 76 -6.19 9.17 -4.37
CA TYR A 76 -4.84 9.56 -4.00
C TYR A 76 -4.18 10.35 -5.14
N GLY A 77 -3.30 11.28 -4.77
CA GLY A 77 -2.54 12.07 -5.73
C GLY A 77 -3.21 13.41 -6.06
N PHE A 78 -2.54 14.18 -6.91
CA PHE A 78 -3.10 15.44 -7.42
C PHE A 78 -4.25 15.15 -8.39
N ASP A 79 -5.16 16.11 -8.52
CA ASP A 79 -6.32 16.02 -9.42
C ASP A 79 -7.17 14.76 -9.16
N ALA A 80 -7.31 14.41 -7.88
CA ALA A 80 -8.03 13.21 -7.43
C ALA A 80 -9.52 13.22 -7.79
N ASP A 81 -10.07 14.37 -8.15
CA ASP A 81 -11.39 14.60 -8.73
C ASP A 81 -11.48 14.18 -10.21
N GLU A 82 -10.37 14.19 -10.94
CA GLU A 82 -10.25 13.69 -12.32
C GLU A 82 -9.95 12.18 -12.39
N ASN A 83 -9.84 11.51 -11.23
CA ASN A 83 -9.56 10.09 -11.14
C ASN A 83 -10.58 9.25 -11.94
N SER A 84 -10.07 8.52 -12.93
CA SER A 84 -10.88 7.73 -13.87
C SER A 84 -11.65 6.56 -13.25
N ALA A 85 -11.20 6.04 -12.10
CA ALA A 85 -11.90 4.99 -11.36
C ALA A 85 -13.15 5.53 -10.62
N GLY A 86 -13.28 6.86 -10.50
CA GLY A 86 -14.46 7.50 -9.93
C GLY A 86 -14.61 7.21 -8.43
N PHE A 87 -15.85 6.98 -7.99
CA PHE A 87 -16.18 6.65 -6.60
C PHE A 87 -16.19 5.13 -6.41
N GLN A 88 -15.13 4.58 -5.79
CA GLN A 88 -15.04 3.15 -5.44
C GLN A 88 -15.25 2.95 -3.94
N THR A 89 -16.11 2.00 -3.60
CA THR A 89 -16.48 1.62 -2.23
C THR A 89 -16.84 0.14 -2.16
N LEU A 90 -16.99 -0.40 -0.95
CA LEU A 90 -17.64 -1.68 -0.71
C LEU A 90 -19.18 -1.55 -0.83
N PRO A 91 -19.89 -2.63 -1.22
CA PRO A 91 -21.35 -2.59 -1.39
C PRO A 91 -22.16 -2.24 -0.12
N PRO A 92 -21.83 -2.75 1.08
CA PRO A 92 -22.54 -2.33 2.30
C PRO A 92 -22.19 -0.91 2.72
N PHE A 93 -23.04 -0.32 3.55
CA PHE A 93 -22.69 0.88 4.30
C PHE A 93 -21.41 0.62 5.11
N ASN A 94 -20.56 1.62 5.17
CA ASN A 94 -19.24 1.44 5.74
C ASN A 94 -18.68 2.68 6.39
N THR A 95 -17.67 2.46 7.23
CA THR A 95 -16.83 3.49 7.81
C THR A 95 -15.36 3.10 7.66
N LEU A 96 -14.49 4.09 7.73
CA LEU A 96 -13.05 3.89 7.62
C LEU A 96 -12.44 3.63 9.00
N GLY A 97 -11.50 2.70 9.06
CA GLY A 97 -10.63 2.51 10.21
C GLY A 97 -9.66 3.67 10.35
N ALA A 98 -9.22 3.93 11.59
CA ALA A 98 -8.41 5.10 11.93
C ALA A 98 -6.96 5.09 11.38
N LYS A 99 -6.52 4.01 10.74
CA LYS A 99 -5.14 3.85 10.24
C LYS A 99 -5.14 3.59 8.74
N LEU A 100 -4.34 4.38 8.04
CA LEU A 100 -4.01 4.18 6.63
C LEU A 100 -2.57 3.68 6.53
N GLU A 101 -2.40 2.48 5.97
CA GLU A 101 -1.07 1.95 5.64
C GLU A 101 -0.70 2.37 4.21
N TRP A 102 0.48 2.96 4.06
CA TRP A 102 1.07 3.32 2.79
C TRP A 102 2.12 2.29 2.43
N ARG A 103 1.94 1.61 1.29
CA ARG A 103 2.94 0.71 0.75
C ARG A 103 3.90 1.49 -0.14
N LEU A 104 5.17 1.46 0.23
CA LEU A 104 6.23 2.23 -0.44
C LEU A 104 7.15 1.29 -1.20
N SER A 105 7.59 1.71 -2.39
CA SER A 105 8.66 1.06 -3.15
C SER A 105 9.83 2.02 -3.34
N ASN A 106 11.05 1.47 -3.39
CA ASN A 106 12.27 2.21 -3.74
C ASN A 106 12.74 1.94 -5.19
N ALA A 107 11.91 1.30 -6.03
CA ALA A 107 12.27 0.96 -7.41
C ALA A 107 12.71 2.18 -8.25
N LEU A 108 12.19 3.38 -7.93
CA LEU A 108 12.58 4.65 -8.56
C LEU A 108 13.81 5.32 -7.91
N GLY A 109 14.58 4.59 -7.11
CA GLY A 109 15.74 5.12 -6.36
C GLY A 109 15.39 5.97 -5.14
N ARG A 110 14.11 6.13 -4.83
CA ARG A 110 13.57 6.81 -3.63
C ARG A 110 12.33 6.09 -3.14
N TRP A 111 12.09 6.10 -1.84
CA TRP A 111 10.86 5.56 -1.26
C TRP A 111 9.66 6.42 -1.64
N PHE A 112 8.76 5.85 -2.44
CA PHE A 112 7.56 6.51 -2.93
C PHE A 112 6.34 5.61 -2.73
N PRO A 113 5.15 6.16 -2.37
CA PRO A 113 3.93 5.37 -2.27
C PRO A 113 3.54 4.77 -3.62
N ILE A 114 3.19 3.49 -3.62
CA ILE A 114 2.68 2.77 -4.80
C ILE A 114 1.28 2.18 -4.55
N ALA A 115 0.91 2.02 -3.29
CA ALA A 115 -0.39 1.52 -2.90
C ALA A 115 -0.72 1.94 -1.47
N THR A 116 -1.98 1.77 -1.09
CA THR A 116 -2.47 1.92 0.27
C THR A 116 -3.31 0.75 0.69
N ILE A 117 -3.36 0.52 2.00
CA ILE A 117 -4.24 -0.46 2.62
C ILE A 117 -5.00 0.26 3.71
N VAL A 118 -6.32 0.25 3.62
CA VAL A 118 -7.20 0.83 4.64
C VAL A 118 -8.25 -0.19 5.05
N ARG A 119 -8.57 -0.22 6.34
CA ARG A 119 -9.62 -1.08 6.87
C ARG A 119 -10.96 -0.38 6.70
N TYR A 120 -11.91 -1.04 6.07
CA TYR A 120 -13.31 -0.67 6.07
C TYR A 120 -14.06 -1.53 7.07
N HIS A 121 -14.92 -0.91 7.86
CA HIS A 121 -15.91 -1.58 8.70
C HIS A 121 -17.24 -1.58 7.95
N THR A 122 -17.81 -2.75 7.68
CA THR A 122 -19.06 -2.88 6.90
C THR A 122 -20.22 -3.23 7.81
N ALA A 123 -21.36 -2.58 7.59
CA ALA A 123 -22.60 -2.92 8.25
C ALA A 123 -23.21 -4.21 7.67
N HIS A 124 -23.89 -4.99 8.50
CA HIS A 124 -24.71 -6.11 8.05
C HIS A 124 -25.87 -5.58 7.18
N PRO A 125 -26.12 -6.16 5.99
CA PRO A 125 -27.07 -5.60 5.02
C PRO A 125 -28.51 -5.52 5.55
N GLU A 126 -28.90 -6.46 6.43
CA GLU A 126 -30.28 -6.51 6.97
C GLU A 126 -30.47 -5.76 8.29
N THR A 127 -29.46 -5.72 9.16
CA THR A 127 -29.61 -5.20 10.53
C THR A 127 -28.96 -3.82 10.69
N GLY A 128 -28.04 -3.45 9.80
CA GLY A 128 -27.26 -2.22 9.91
C GLY A 128 -26.18 -2.24 11.01
N GLU A 129 -26.03 -3.35 11.73
CA GLU A 129 -25.03 -3.49 12.80
C GLU A 129 -23.62 -3.70 12.22
N ASP A 130 -22.58 -3.30 12.96
CA ASP A 130 -21.18 -3.55 12.57
C ASP A 130 -20.95 -5.06 12.39
N TYR A 131 -20.41 -5.44 11.23
CA TYR A 131 -20.30 -6.83 10.83
C TYR A 131 -18.92 -7.10 10.22
N GLY A 132 -18.65 -6.67 9.00
CA GLY A 132 -17.43 -7.06 8.30
C GLY A 132 -16.26 -6.14 8.58
N GLN A 133 -15.05 -6.65 8.36
CA GLN A 133 -13.84 -5.84 8.31
C GLN A 133 -13.05 -6.23 7.07
N VAL A 134 -12.94 -5.32 6.11
CA VAL A 134 -12.26 -5.56 4.84
C VAL A 134 -11.05 -4.67 4.74
N LEU A 135 -9.88 -5.25 4.49
CA LEU A 135 -8.72 -4.49 4.03
C LEU A 135 -8.90 -4.23 2.54
N VAL A 136 -9.09 -2.96 2.21
CA VAL A 136 -9.15 -2.49 0.83
C VAL A 136 -7.74 -2.06 0.43
N VAL A 137 -7.23 -2.69 -0.61
CA VAL A 137 -5.95 -2.36 -1.22
C VAL A 137 -6.20 -1.49 -2.43
N SER A 138 -5.60 -0.31 -2.46
CA SER A 138 -5.68 0.61 -3.60
C SER A 138 -4.30 0.82 -4.20
N GLN A 139 -4.19 0.71 -5.53
CA GLN A 139 -3.00 1.11 -6.28
C GLN A 139 -2.98 2.62 -6.44
N ILE A 140 -1.77 3.19 -6.42
CA ILE A 140 -1.52 4.60 -6.69
C ILE A 140 -0.69 4.71 -7.97
N GLU A 141 -1.23 5.44 -8.94
CA GLU A 141 -0.56 5.87 -10.16
C GLU A 141 -0.60 7.39 -10.27
N GLU A 142 0.18 7.95 -11.19
CA GLU A 142 0.13 9.38 -11.43
C GLU A 142 -1.23 9.78 -12.02
N GLY A 143 -1.99 10.60 -11.28
CA GLY A 143 -3.33 11.05 -11.67
C GLY A 143 -4.43 9.96 -11.60
N ASN A 144 -4.12 8.77 -11.08
CA ASN A 144 -5.10 7.68 -11.00
C ASN A 144 -4.87 6.79 -9.77
N SER A 145 -5.95 6.24 -9.24
CA SER A 145 -5.90 5.27 -8.15
C SER A 145 -7.15 4.44 -8.12
N CYS A 146 -7.04 3.13 -7.94
CA CYS A 146 -8.19 2.24 -7.89
C CYS A 146 -8.00 1.10 -6.89
N HIS A 147 -9.10 0.51 -6.47
CA HIS A 147 -9.10 -0.72 -5.68
C HIS A 147 -8.57 -1.87 -6.54
N ILE A 148 -7.60 -2.62 -6.01
CA ILE A 148 -6.97 -3.77 -6.69
C ILE A 148 -7.24 -5.09 -5.98
N ALA A 149 -7.43 -5.05 -4.65
CA ALA A 149 -7.75 -6.24 -3.88
C ALA A 149 -8.57 -5.95 -2.62
N TYR A 150 -9.36 -6.93 -2.21
CA TYR A 150 -10.08 -6.98 -0.95
C TYR A 150 -9.68 -8.22 -0.16
N VAL A 151 -9.43 -8.03 1.15
CA VAL A 151 -9.13 -9.12 2.08
C VAL A 151 -10.05 -9.02 3.29
N ASP A 152 -10.80 -10.07 3.59
CA ASP A 152 -11.58 -10.15 4.82
C ASP A 152 -10.64 -10.36 6.01
N ALA A 153 -10.58 -9.36 6.89
CA ALA A 153 -9.69 -9.36 8.03
C ALA A 153 -10.19 -10.19 9.21
N ARG A 154 -11.46 -10.61 9.22
CA ARG A 154 -12.04 -11.51 10.22
C ARG A 154 -11.84 -12.96 9.82
N ALA A 155 -11.93 -13.26 8.52
CA ALA A 155 -11.80 -14.61 7.99
C ALA A 155 -10.34 -15.08 7.80
N ASN A 156 -9.37 -14.17 7.73
CA ASN A 156 -7.96 -14.51 7.49
C ASN A 156 -7.05 -14.03 8.64
N ALA A 157 -6.40 -14.97 9.33
CA ALA A 157 -5.48 -14.65 10.43
C ALA A 157 -4.25 -13.82 9.99
N ASN A 158 -3.84 -13.95 8.72
CA ASN A 158 -2.74 -13.22 8.10
C ASN A 158 -3.23 -12.12 7.12
N ALA A 159 -4.43 -11.58 7.30
CA ALA A 159 -5.04 -10.63 6.36
C ALA A 159 -4.14 -9.44 5.97
N ASN A 160 -3.41 -8.86 6.93
CA ASN A 160 -2.50 -7.74 6.65
C ASN A 160 -1.35 -8.15 5.72
N GLU A 161 -0.87 -9.40 5.82
CA GLU A 161 0.19 -9.89 4.94
C GLU A 161 -0.35 -10.11 3.52
N LEU A 162 -1.51 -10.75 3.39
CA LEU A 162 -2.20 -10.93 2.10
C LEU A 162 -2.45 -9.57 1.40
N ALA A 163 -2.89 -8.57 2.15
CA ALA A 163 -3.11 -7.23 1.63
C ALA A 163 -1.80 -6.55 1.17
N ARG A 164 -0.68 -6.78 1.88
CA ARG A 164 0.64 -6.26 1.48
C ARG A 164 1.19 -6.97 0.25
N GLU A 165 1.03 -8.29 0.16
CA GLU A 165 1.42 -9.05 -1.03
C GLU A 165 0.66 -8.60 -2.27
N ALA A 166 -0.62 -8.22 -2.13
CA ALA A 166 -1.39 -7.59 -3.20
C ALA A 166 -0.87 -6.17 -3.52
N ALA A 167 -0.61 -5.36 -2.49
CA ALA A 167 -0.09 -4.01 -2.64
C ALA A 167 1.30 -3.96 -3.31
N ASP A 168 2.12 -5.00 -3.11
CA ASP A 168 3.45 -5.13 -3.73
C ASP A 168 3.40 -5.36 -5.25
N LYS A 169 2.24 -5.77 -5.78
CA LYS A 169 1.99 -5.91 -7.22
C LYS A 169 1.41 -4.64 -7.86
N ALA A 170 1.28 -3.56 -7.08
CA ALA A 170 0.74 -2.31 -7.60
C ALA A 170 1.61 -1.76 -8.75
N GLY A 171 0.94 -1.39 -9.84
CA GLY A 171 1.51 -1.02 -11.13
C GLY A 171 1.23 -2.05 -12.23
N ASP A 172 0.86 -3.28 -11.86
CA ASP A 172 0.51 -4.34 -12.82
C ASP A 172 -1.00 -4.41 -13.13
N PHE A 173 -1.85 -3.78 -12.31
CA PHE A 173 -3.31 -3.79 -12.42
C PHE A 173 -3.81 -2.63 -13.28
N ASP A 174 -4.66 -2.91 -14.29
CA ASP A 174 -5.32 -1.89 -15.09
C ASP A 174 -6.64 -1.47 -14.43
N CYS A 175 -6.64 -0.27 -13.85
CA CYS A 175 -7.80 0.31 -13.16
C CYS A 175 -9.09 0.40 -13.99
N LEU A 176 -9.02 0.33 -15.33
CA LEU A 176 -10.18 0.45 -16.21
C LEU A 176 -10.75 -0.90 -16.64
N THR A 177 -9.92 -1.95 -16.66
CA THR A 177 -10.30 -3.23 -17.30
C THR A 177 -10.20 -4.42 -16.37
N ASP A 178 -9.34 -4.37 -15.35
CA ASP A 178 -9.18 -5.45 -14.40
C ASP A 178 -10.26 -5.44 -13.32
N THR A 179 -10.56 -6.63 -12.80
CA THR A 179 -11.53 -6.82 -11.72
C THR A 179 -10.81 -6.95 -10.40
N VAL A 180 -11.30 -6.25 -9.38
CA VAL A 180 -10.74 -6.30 -8.01
C VAL A 180 -10.63 -7.74 -7.52
N GLU A 181 -9.44 -8.12 -7.03
CA GLU A 181 -9.17 -9.46 -6.54
C GLU A 181 -9.75 -9.68 -5.13
N ILE A 182 -10.42 -10.80 -4.89
CA ILE A 182 -10.77 -11.25 -3.53
C ILE A 182 -9.72 -12.27 -3.11
N ILE A 183 -8.98 -11.96 -2.04
CA ILE A 183 -7.87 -12.80 -1.59
C ILE A 183 -8.22 -13.46 -0.26
N GLY A 184 -8.02 -14.78 -0.20
CA GLY A 184 -8.28 -15.59 0.99
C GLY A 184 -9.77 -15.93 1.15
N ALA A 185 -10.15 -16.34 2.38
CA ALA A 185 -11.55 -16.53 2.72
C ALA A 185 -12.27 -15.17 2.78
N PHE A 186 -13.55 -15.11 2.41
CA PHE A 186 -14.28 -13.85 2.37
C PHE A 186 -15.75 -14.04 2.76
N GLU A 187 -16.15 -13.42 3.87
CA GLU A 187 -17.50 -13.50 4.45
C GLU A 187 -17.96 -12.13 4.98
N ALA A 188 -17.33 -11.04 4.51
CA ALA A 188 -17.50 -9.71 5.06
C ALA A 188 -18.84 -9.03 4.71
N TYR A 189 -19.60 -9.60 3.77
CA TYR A 189 -20.98 -9.24 3.42
C TYR A 189 -21.61 -10.23 2.43
#